data_AF-A0A193LE17-F1
#
_entry.id   AF-A0A193LE17-F1
#
_cell.length_a   1.000
_cell.length_b   1.000
_cell.length_c   1.000
_cell.angle_alpha   90.00
_cell.angle_beta   90.00
_cell.angle_gamma   90.00
#
_symmetry.space_group_name_H-M   'P 1'
#
loop_
_entity.id
_entity.type
_entity.pdbx_description
1 polymer ?
#
loop_
_entity_poly.entity_id
_entity_poly.type
_entity_poly.pdbx_seq_one_letter_code
_entity_poly.pdbx_strand_id
1 'polypeptide(L)'
;MKGKRFTEEQIIRILQEAEAGLSVADVCRKHNCSEQSFYRWKSKFGGMAVSEAKRLKELERENAELKKVVAEQTLDIRMLKDVNSRKW
;
A
#
# COMPACT_ATOMS: atom_id res chain seq x y z
N MET A 1 16.68 19.60 -5.86
CA MET A 1 16.66 19.30 -4.40
C MET A 1 16.01 17.95 -4.20
N LYS A 2 16.67 16.98 -3.54
CA LYS A 2 16.01 15.71 -3.17
C LYS A 2 14.94 16.04 -2.13
N GLY A 3 13.66 16.02 -2.54
CA GLY A 3 12.55 16.19 -1.60
C GLY A 3 12.60 15.11 -0.54
N LYS A 4 12.44 15.47 0.74
CA LYS A 4 12.22 14.51 1.82
C LYS A 4 11.00 13.67 1.46
N ARG A 5 11.17 12.35 1.35
CA ARG A 5 10.05 11.41 1.16
C ARG A 5 9.37 11.20 2.51
N PHE A 6 8.07 11.48 2.58
CA PHE A 6 7.26 11.15 3.75
C PHE A 6 6.93 9.66 3.73
N THR A 7 7.02 9.03 4.90
CA THR A 7 6.52 7.66 5.12
C THR A 7 4.99 7.65 5.16
N GLU A 8 4.38 6.50 4.90
CA GLU A 8 2.91 6.35 4.95
C GLU A 8 2.38 6.68 6.35
N GLU A 9 3.11 6.29 7.40
CA GLU A 9 2.75 6.61 8.78
C GLU A 9 2.87 8.10 9.10
N GLN A 10 3.85 8.79 8.53
CA GLN A 10 3.91 10.26 8.64
C GLN A 10 2.74 10.91 7.92
N ILE A 11 2.44 10.46 6.71
CA ILE A 11 1.33 10.98 5.92
C ILE A 11 0.00 10.83 6.67
N ILE A 12 -0.29 9.64 7.21
CA ILE A 12 -1.53 9.38 7.95
C ILE A 12 -1.64 10.28 9.19
N ARG A 13 -0.56 10.45 9.95
CA ARG A 13 -0.56 11.37 11.11
C ARG A 13 -0.82 12.82 10.72
N ILE A 14 -0.27 13.27 9.59
CA ILE A 14 -0.51 14.62 9.04
C ILE A 14 -1.99 14.79 8.69
N LEU A 15 -2.62 13.78 8.06
CA LEU A 15 -4.05 13.81 7.73
C LEU A 15 -4.92 13.85 8.99
N GLN A 16 -4.58 13.06 10.01
CA GLN A 16 -5.29 13.03 11.29
C GLN A 16 -5.24 14.38 12.03
N GLU A 17 -4.13 15.12 11.95
CA GLU A 17 -4.05 16.46 12.51
C GLU A 17 -5.07 17.43 11.89
N ALA A 18 -5.30 17.33 10.58
CA ALA A 18 -6.33 18.12 9.90
C ALA A 18 -7.76 17.64 10.24
N GLU A 19 -7.96 16.33 10.39
CA GLU A 19 -9.24 15.76 10.85
C GLU A 19 -9.57 16.15 12.29
N ALA A 20 -8.55 16.38 13.13
CA ALA A 20 -8.69 16.88 14.49
C ALA A 20 -9.00 18.39 14.59
N GLY A 21 -9.18 19.08 13.45
CA GLY A 21 -9.65 20.46 13.39
C GLY A 21 -8.58 21.51 13.06
N LEU A 22 -7.33 21.13 12.78
CA LEU A 22 -6.33 22.07 12.26
C LEU A 22 -6.62 22.41 10.79
N SER A 23 -6.36 23.66 10.41
CA SER A 23 -6.50 24.06 9.01
C SER A 23 -5.46 23.34 8.14
N VAL A 24 -5.82 23.00 6.90
CA VAL A 24 -4.90 22.36 5.94
C VAL A 24 -3.66 23.22 5.72
N ALA A 25 -3.81 24.55 5.69
CA ALA A 25 -2.70 25.49 5.53
C ALA A 25 -1.71 25.42 6.70
N ASP A 26 -2.19 25.33 7.94
CA ASP A 26 -1.33 25.24 9.13
C ASP A 26 -0.62 23.89 9.22
N VAL A 27 -1.33 22.80 8.91
CA VAL A 27 -0.75 21.46 8.82
C VAL A 27 0.35 21.42 7.76
N CYS A 28 0.09 21.97 6.57
CA CYS A 28 1.07 22.02 5.49
C CYS A 28 2.31 22.85 5.87
N ARG A 29 2.12 23.98 6.55
CA ARG A 29 3.22 24.81 7.05
C ARG A 29 4.04 24.09 8.12
N LYS A 30 3.38 23.44 9.08
CA LYS A 30 4.01 22.70 10.19
C LYS A 30 4.88 21.55 9.69
N HIS A 31 4.39 20.78 8.71
CA HIS A 31 5.08 19.59 8.20
C HIS A 31 5.93 19.87 6.96
N ASN A 32 5.98 21.13 6.50
CA ASN A 32 6.70 21.56 5.32
C ASN A 32 6.32 20.72 4.08
N CYS A 33 5.02 20.52 3.86
CA CYS A 33 4.46 19.89 2.68
C CYS A 33 3.57 20.86 1.90
N SER A 34 3.37 20.63 0.61
CA SER A 34 2.43 21.42 -0.18
C SER A 34 0.99 20.94 0.02
N GLU A 35 0.02 21.85 -0.07
CA GLU A 35 -1.41 21.48 -0.02
C GLU A 35 -1.78 20.48 -1.12
N GLN A 36 -1.17 20.60 -2.30
CA GLN A 36 -1.34 19.62 -3.37
C GLN A 36 -0.92 18.21 -2.94
N SER A 37 0.19 18.08 -2.19
CA SER A 37 0.64 16.79 -1.66
C SER A 37 -0.33 16.28 -0.60
N PHE A 38 -0.80 17.17 0.27
CA PHE A 38 -1.81 16.86 1.29
C PHE A 38 -3.08 16.27 0.67
N TYR A 39 -3.65 16.90 -0.36
CA TYR A 39 -4.87 16.39 -1.00
C TYR A 39 -4.66 15.05 -1.74
N ARG A 40 -3.50 14.86 -2.37
CA ARG A 40 -3.13 13.54 -2.94
C ARG A 40 -3.07 12.46 -1.88
N TRP A 41 -2.49 12.78 -0.73
CA TRP A 41 -2.45 11.86 0.41
C TRP A 41 -3.84 11.60 0.98
N LYS A 42 -4.67 12.64 1.14
CA LYS A 42 -6.04 12.51 1.62
C LYS A 42 -6.88 11.59 0.74
N SER A 43 -6.71 11.67 -0.58
CA SER A 43 -7.38 10.75 -1.51
C SER A 43 -6.93 9.29 -1.37
N LYS A 44 -5.68 9.04 -0.94
CA LYS A 44 -5.12 7.69 -0.84
C LYS A 44 -5.26 7.07 0.56
N PHE A 45 -5.15 7.88 1.60
CA PHE A 45 -5.01 7.46 2.99
C PHE A 45 -6.03 8.13 3.94
N GLY A 46 -6.90 9.02 3.45
CA GLY A 46 -7.89 9.68 4.30
C GLY A 46 -8.84 8.68 4.97
N GLY A 47 -9.16 8.89 6.24
CA GLY A 47 -9.97 7.97 7.04
C GLY A 47 -9.31 6.63 7.39
N MET A 48 -8.04 6.41 7.03
CA MET A 48 -7.29 5.19 7.32
C MET A 48 -6.42 5.37 8.58
N ALA A 49 -6.50 4.46 9.53
CA ALA A 49 -5.58 4.41 10.66
C ALA A 49 -4.21 3.86 10.25
N VAL A 50 -3.15 4.23 11.00
CA VAL A 50 -1.79 3.73 10.78
C VAL A 50 -1.73 2.20 10.84
N SER A 51 -2.47 1.58 11.76
CA SER A 51 -2.58 0.13 11.89
C SER A 51 -3.23 -0.53 10.67
N GLU A 52 -4.25 0.11 10.10
CA GLU A 52 -4.93 -0.37 8.89
C GLU A 52 -4.02 -0.30 7.67
N ALA A 53 -3.25 0.78 7.52
CA ALA A 53 -2.27 0.92 6.44
C ALA A 53 -1.18 -0.16 6.50
N LYS A 54 -0.65 -0.45 7.69
CA LYS A 54 0.33 -1.53 7.88
C LYS A 54 -0.25 -2.89 7.54
N ARG A 55 -1.45 -3.18 8.04
CA ARG A 55 -2.15 -4.44 7.77
C ARG A 55 -2.43 -4.60 6.27
N LEU A 56 -2.84 -3.53 5.59
CA LEU A 56 -3.09 -3.56 4.14
C LEU A 56 -1.82 -3.94 3.38
N LYS A 57 -0.69 -3.32 3.71
CA LYS A 57 0.61 -3.61 3.08
C LYS A 57 1.08 -5.05 3.31
N GLU A 58 0.87 -5.58 4.52
CA GLU A 58 1.17 -6.98 4.84
C GLU A 58 0.31 -7.93 4.02
N LEU A 59 -1.00 -7.67 3.93
CA LEU A 59 -1.93 -8.45 3.12
C LEU A 59 -1.60 -8.39 1.62
N GLU A 60 -1.22 -7.22 1.10
CA GLU A 60 -0.79 -7.08 -0.29
C GLU A 60 0.48 -7.91 -0.57
N ARG A 61 1.44 -7.92 0.36
CA ARG A 61 2.66 -8.73 0.24
C ARG A 61 2.32 -10.22 0.26
N GLU A 62 1.52 -10.66 1.21
CA GLU A 62 1.13 -12.06 1.33
C GLU A 62 0.34 -12.52 0.11
N ASN A 63 -0.57 -11.69 -0.41
CA ASN A 63 -1.32 -11.98 -1.63
C ASN A 63 -0.40 -12.12 -2.86
N ALA A 64 0.63 -11.28 -2.97
CA ALA A 64 1.63 -11.39 -4.04
C ALA A 64 2.41 -12.71 -3.97
N GLU A 65 2.87 -13.11 -2.78
CA GLU A 65 3.56 -14.39 -2.58
C GLU A 65 2.64 -15.59 -2.85
N LEU A 66 1.41 -15.55 -2.34
CA LEU A 66 0.42 -16.60 -2.60
C LEU A 66 0.12 -16.75 -4.09
N LYS A 67 -0.03 -15.65 -4.82
CA LYS A 67 -0.22 -15.70 -6.29
C LYS A 67 0.96 -16.35 -7.00
N LYS A 68 2.19 -16.06 -6.56
CA LYS A 68 3.40 -16.66 -7.12
C LYS A 68 3.42 -18.17 -6.89
N VAL A 69 3.20 -18.62 -5.64
CA VAL A 69 3.16 -20.05 -5.29
C VAL A 69 2.08 -20.77 -6.09
N VAL A 70 0.88 -20.19 -6.20
CA VAL A 70 -0.22 -20.79 -6.98
C VAL A 70 0.14 -20.88 -8.47
N ALA A 71 0.80 -19.88 -9.04
CA ALA A 71 1.23 -19.91 -10.44
C ALA A 71 2.26 -21.02 -10.69
N GLU A 72 3.27 -21.15 -9.83
CA GLU A 72 4.29 -22.21 -9.88
C GLU A 72 3.64 -23.60 -9.78
N GLN A 73 2.81 -23.82 -8.76
CA GLN A 73 2.09 -25.09 -8.60
C GLN A 73 1.18 -25.41 -9.79
N THR A 74 0.53 -24.40 -10.37
CA THR A 74 -0.32 -24.57 -11.55
C THR A 74 0.49 -25.04 -12.76
N LEU A 75 1.70 -24.52 -12.95
CA LEU A 75 2.60 -24.96 -14.02
C LEU A 75 3.05 -26.41 -13.80
N ASP A 76 3.46 -26.76 -12.57
CA ASP A 76 3.88 -28.12 -12.23
C ASP A 76 2.75 -29.13 -12.46
N ILE A 77 1.53 -28.82 -12.01
CA ILE A 77 0.35 -29.66 -12.21
C ILE A 77 0.07 -29.86 -13.70
N ARG A 78 0.21 -28.81 -14.53
CA ARG A 78 0.03 -28.93 -15.99
C ARG A 78 1.07 -29.85 -16.62
N MET A 79 2.34 -29.70 -16.23
CA MET A 79 3.42 -30.55 -16.72
C MET A 79 3.21 -32.02 -16.33
N LEU A 80 2.85 -32.28 -15.08
CA LEU A 80 2.57 -33.65 -14.61
C LEU A 80 1.40 -34.28 -15.35
N LYS A 81 0.34 -33.52 -15.61
CA LYS A 81 -0.81 -34.00 -16.41
C LYS A 81 -0.43 -34.32 -17.85
N ASP A 82 0.39 -33.49 -18.50
CA ASP A 82 0.86 -33.73 -19.87
C ASP A 82 1.79 -34.95 -19.96
N VAL A 83 2.68 -35.15 -18.98
CA VAL A 83 3.50 -36.36 -18.93
C VAL A 83 2.63 -37.60 -18.73
N ASN A 84 1.60 -37.54 -17.88
CA ASN A 84 0.74 -38.68 -17.60
C ASN A 84 -0.18 -39.02 -18.79
N SER A 85 -0.64 -38.04 -19.57
CA SER A 85 -1.47 -38.28 -20.75
C SER A 85 -0.71 -38.95 -21.91
N ARG A 86 0.62 -38.83 -21.95
CA ARG A 86 1.48 -39.48 -22.96
C ARG A 86 1.89 -40.92 -22.63
N LYS A 87 1.54 -41.42 -21.43
CA LYS A 87 1.88 -42.79 -20.98
C LYS A 87 0.85 -43.86 -21.42
N TRP A 88 -0.14 -43.47 -22.21
CA TRP A 88 -1.16 -44.36 -22.77
C TRP A 88 -1.21 -44.21 -24.29
#